data_AF-A0A833S5G7-F1
#
_entry.id   AF-A0A833S5G7-F1
#
_cell.length_a   1.000
_cell.length_b   1.000
_cell.length_c   1.000
_cell.angle_alpha   90.00
_cell.angle_beta   90.00
_cell.angle_gamma   90.00
#
_symmetry.space_group_name_H-M   'P 1'
#
loop_
_entity.id
_entity.type
_entity.pdbx_description
1 polymer ?
#
loop_
_entity_poly.entity_id
_entity_poly.type
_entity_poly.pdbx_seq_one_letter_code
_entity_poly.pdbx_strand_id
1 'polypeptide(L)'
;MPTSQRLDEWPQSFAGNSYRAPKVLEAGAVDHSTRVLPSAERRELDPVGLYAQELPVPHVQHCHVQADHAERLTLDSSAGNGLAKNTDGFDLTKNDHITITGNKIYNQDDCLAMQSSTSTVFSNNLCCGGHGVSIGSLGGNAVDQSSTVQGLTVQGNTIQNSDNGIRIKTIVGLKGLVSNVKYVDNKLQNVKNAIVMHSDYSKAKGGYTGSPTSAVTIEGVTISGLTGSATNLYDIVANPKVVSGWTFSGIKVSASQTGKAVGQTNSVSV
;
A
#
# COMPACT_ATOMS: atom_id res chain seq x y z
N MET A 1 2.07 34.87 11.24
CA MET A 1 0.60 34.93 11.37
C MET A 1 0.01 34.73 10.00
N PRO A 2 -0.97 33.82 9.84
CA PRO A 2 -1.37 33.28 8.55
C PRO A 2 -2.35 34.20 7.83
N THR A 3 -2.28 34.24 6.51
CA THR A 3 -3.37 34.73 5.65
C THR A 3 -3.95 33.54 4.90
N SER A 4 -5.22 33.23 5.23
CA SER A 4 -6.06 32.30 4.49
C SER A 4 -6.28 32.82 3.07
N GLN A 5 -6.17 31.96 2.06
CA GLN A 5 -6.82 32.21 0.77
C GLN A 5 -7.93 31.18 0.57
N ARG A 6 -9.09 31.73 0.24
CA ARG A 6 -10.37 31.07 0.04
C ARG A 6 -10.32 30.23 -1.24
N LEU A 7 -10.89 29.04 -1.15
CA LEU A 7 -11.41 28.28 -2.28
C LEU A 7 -12.65 29.04 -2.75
N ASP A 8 -12.67 29.50 -4.01
CA ASP A 8 -13.84 29.73 -4.86
C ASP A 8 -13.32 30.25 -6.23
N GLU A 9 -14.02 29.91 -7.31
CA GLU A 9 -13.83 30.34 -8.72
C GLU A 9 -13.00 29.44 -9.64
N TRP A 10 -13.60 28.40 -10.22
CA TRP A 10 -13.37 27.97 -11.61
C TRP A 10 -14.70 27.54 -12.28
N PRO A 11 -14.86 27.76 -13.60
CA PRO A 11 -16.15 27.97 -14.25
C PRO A 11 -16.90 26.68 -14.62
N GLN A 12 -18.23 26.74 -14.49
CA GLN A 12 -19.17 25.74 -14.98
C GLN A 12 -19.32 25.82 -16.50
N SER A 13 -18.95 24.77 -17.23
CA SER A 13 -19.67 24.27 -18.40
C SER A 13 -18.98 23.04 -18.96
N PHE A 14 -19.73 21.95 -19.14
CA PHE A 14 -19.81 21.10 -20.35
C PHE A 14 -20.73 19.93 -20.01
N ALA A 15 -22.03 20.15 -20.21
CA ALA A 15 -23.02 19.09 -20.30
C ALA A 15 -23.01 18.52 -21.73
N GLY A 16 -22.92 17.20 -21.88
CA GLY A 16 -23.22 16.52 -23.14
C GLY A 16 -22.29 15.36 -23.49
N ASN A 17 -22.52 14.18 -22.90
CA ASN A 17 -22.66 12.93 -23.63
C ASN A 17 -23.03 11.80 -22.68
N SER A 18 -24.18 11.18 -22.94
CA SER A 18 -24.68 10.02 -22.20
C SER A 18 -23.84 8.78 -22.52
N TYR A 19 -22.95 8.39 -21.61
CA TYR A 19 -22.45 7.02 -21.52
C TYR A 19 -23.21 6.31 -20.41
N ARG A 20 -23.88 5.19 -20.74
CA ARG A 20 -24.43 4.29 -19.72
C ARG A 20 -23.25 3.66 -18.97
N ALA A 21 -23.02 4.12 -17.75
CA ALA A 21 -22.09 3.48 -16.83
C ALA A 21 -22.58 2.06 -16.49
N PRO A 22 -21.71 1.05 -16.43
CA PRO A 22 -22.03 -0.21 -15.76
C PRO A 22 -22.31 0.09 -14.28
N LYS A 23 -23.22 -0.65 -13.63
CA LYS A 23 -23.68 -0.43 -12.25
C LYS A 23 -22.51 -0.17 -11.30
N VAL A 24 -22.28 1.09 -10.96
CA VAL A 24 -21.44 1.55 -9.85
C VAL A 24 -22.32 1.50 -8.59
N LEU A 25 -21.81 0.91 -7.50
CA LEU A 25 -22.44 1.06 -6.20
C LEU A 25 -22.23 2.51 -5.75
N GLU A 26 -23.24 3.36 -5.92
CA GLU A 26 -23.27 4.70 -5.34
C GLU A 26 -23.42 4.57 -3.81
N ALA A 27 -22.37 4.91 -3.05
CA ALA A 27 -22.46 5.10 -1.61
C ALA A 27 -22.49 6.61 -1.33
N GLY A 28 -23.58 7.08 -0.73
CA GLY A 28 -23.85 8.49 -0.48
C GLY A 28 -22.81 9.18 0.41
N ALA A 29 -22.55 10.45 0.11
CA ALA A 29 -21.64 11.33 0.84
C ALA A 29 -22.07 11.54 2.30
N VAL A 30 -21.12 11.47 3.24
CA VAL A 30 -21.29 12.05 4.59
C VAL A 30 -20.03 12.77 5.05
N ASP A 31 -20.27 13.97 5.58
CA ASP A 31 -19.38 15.01 6.08
C ASP A 31 -18.43 14.57 7.23
N HIS A 32 -17.29 15.24 7.30
CA HIS A 32 -16.17 14.97 8.19
C HIS A 32 -16.48 15.31 9.67
N SER A 33 -16.59 14.28 10.50
CA SER A 33 -16.20 14.30 11.92
C SER A 33 -16.30 12.87 12.46
N THR A 34 -15.28 12.41 13.20
CA THR A 34 -15.27 11.11 13.88
C THR A 34 -16.60 10.84 14.61
N ARG A 35 -17.44 9.98 14.02
CA ARG A 35 -18.63 9.45 14.68
C ARG A 35 -18.84 8.00 14.26
N VAL A 36 -18.64 7.09 15.22
CA VAL A 36 -19.08 5.69 15.11
C VAL A 36 -20.61 5.70 15.07
N LEU A 37 -21.22 5.19 14.00
CA LEU A 37 -22.68 5.16 13.89
C LEU A 37 -23.29 4.06 14.80
N PRO A 38 -24.42 4.32 15.47
CA PRO A 38 -25.08 3.32 16.30
C PRO A 38 -25.67 2.16 15.49
N SER A 39 -25.72 0.99 16.13
CA SER A 39 -26.07 -0.33 15.58
C SER A 39 -27.38 -0.43 14.77
N ALA A 40 -28.30 0.54 14.90
CA ALA A 40 -29.67 0.46 14.42
C ALA A 40 -29.91 0.94 12.97
N GLU A 41 -28.98 1.68 12.35
CA GLU A 41 -29.11 2.19 10.96
C GLU A 41 -28.46 1.28 9.89
N ARG A 42 -27.98 0.09 10.28
CA ARG A 42 -27.36 -0.91 9.38
C ARG A 42 -28.35 -1.67 8.47
N ARG A 43 -29.44 -1.06 8.03
CA ARG A 43 -30.51 -1.78 7.31
C ARG A 43 -30.52 -1.66 5.79
N GLU A 44 -29.52 -1.07 5.17
CA GLU A 44 -29.40 -1.09 3.70
C GLU A 44 -27.95 -1.10 3.19
N LEU A 45 -27.06 -1.83 3.87
CA LEU A 45 -25.67 -2.05 3.45
C LEU A 45 -25.42 -3.55 3.28
N ASP A 46 -24.73 -3.94 2.20
CA ASP A 46 -24.18 -5.28 2.03
C ASP A 46 -23.36 -5.66 3.30
N PRO A 47 -23.35 -6.93 3.74
CA PRO A 47 -23.01 -7.32 5.11
C PRO A 47 -21.54 -7.16 5.53
N VAL A 48 -20.71 -6.41 4.78
CA VAL A 48 -19.24 -6.42 4.89
C VAL A 48 -18.63 -5.11 5.42
N GLY A 49 -19.42 -4.10 5.80
CA GLY A 49 -18.90 -2.97 6.59
C GLY A 49 -17.69 -2.21 5.99
N LEU A 50 -17.64 -2.05 4.67
CA LEU A 50 -16.62 -1.23 3.98
C LEU A 50 -17.10 0.22 3.84
N TYR A 51 -16.23 1.17 4.18
CA TYR A 51 -16.40 2.59 3.84
C TYR A 51 -15.40 2.96 2.74
N ALA A 52 -15.87 3.15 1.52
CA ALA A 52 -15.11 3.83 0.47
C ALA A 52 -15.41 5.32 0.59
N GLN A 53 -14.38 6.17 0.78
CA GLN A 53 -14.56 7.62 0.74
C GLN A 53 -14.15 8.12 -0.64
N GLU A 54 -15.12 8.63 -1.40
CA GLU A 54 -14.82 9.50 -2.55
C GLU A 54 -14.46 10.89 -2.03
N LEU A 55 -13.27 11.39 -2.37
CA LEU A 55 -12.92 12.78 -2.10
C LEU A 55 -13.46 13.68 -3.21
N PRO A 56 -13.70 14.99 -2.98
CA PRO A 56 -14.31 15.91 -3.96
C PRO A 56 -13.43 16.20 -5.19
N VAL A 57 -12.32 15.50 -5.35
CA VAL A 57 -11.48 15.51 -6.55
C VAL A 57 -12.00 14.36 -7.41
N PRO A 58 -12.41 14.56 -8.67
CA PRO A 58 -13.18 13.57 -9.44
C PRO A 58 -12.53 12.21 -9.71
N HIS A 59 -11.39 11.88 -9.09
CA HIS A 59 -10.58 10.70 -9.39
C HIS A 59 -9.80 10.13 -8.18
N VAL A 60 -10.19 10.40 -6.92
CA VAL A 60 -9.47 9.86 -5.75
C VAL A 60 -10.40 8.96 -4.90
N GLN A 61 -10.17 7.65 -4.99
CA GLN A 61 -10.76 6.66 -4.09
C GLN A 61 -9.73 6.31 -3.00
N HIS A 62 -10.05 6.59 -1.74
CA HIS A 62 -9.34 6.02 -0.58
C HIS A 62 -10.29 5.02 0.09
N CYS A 63 -9.91 3.75 0.17
CA CYS A 63 -10.62 2.80 1.03
C CYS A 63 -9.89 2.70 2.37
N HIS A 64 -10.47 3.33 3.39
CA HIS A 64 -10.06 3.08 4.76
C HIS A 64 -10.80 1.84 5.26
N VAL A 65 -10.07 0.75 5.50
CA VAL A 65 -10.68 -0.50 5.97
C VAL A 65 -10.94 -0.41 7.46
N GLN A 66 -12.22 -0.34 7.85
CA GLN A 66 -12.67 -0.58 9.23
C GLN A 66 -13.21 -2.00 9.45
N ALA A 67 -13.18 -2.84 8.42
CA ALA A 67 -13.59 -4.24 8.49
C ALA A 67 -12.41 -5.14 8.80
N ASP A 68 -12.63 -6.14 9.66
CA ASP A 68 -11.72 -7.27 9.89
C ASP A 68 -11.55 -8.15 8.64
N HIS A 69 -12.45 -8.04 7.66
CA HIS A 69 -12.43 -8.81 6.43
C HIS A 69 -12.89 -8.01 5.19
N ALA A 70 -12.13 -8.06 4.09
CA ALA A 70 -12.48 -7.49 2.80
C ALA A 70 -12.22 -8.49 1.68
N GLU A 71 -13.27 -8.93 0.98
CA GLU A 71 -13.14 -9.94 -0.06
C GLU A 71 -13.94 -9.66 -1.33
N ARG A 72 -13.40 -10.13 -2.47
CA ARG A 72 -14.06 -10.12 -3.79
C ARG A 72 -14.50 -8.74 -4.29
N LEU A 73 -13.89 -7.67 -3.79
CA LEU A 73 -14.15 -6.31 -4.22
C LEU A 73 -13.47 -6.01 -5.55
N THR A 74 -14.03 -5.06 -6.29
CA THR A 74 -13.35 -4.41 -7.42
C THR A 74 -13.25 -2.92 -7.14
N LEU A 75 -12.03 -2.45 -6.88
CA LEU A 75 -11.69 -1.04 -6.73
C LEU A 75 -11.07 -0.60 -8.06
N ASP A 76 -11.79 0.23 -8.83
CA ASP A 76 -11.40 0.61 -10.17
C ASP A 76 -11.29 2.14 -10.32
N SER A 77 -10.08 2.63 -10.12
CA SER A 77 -9.68 4.01 -10.37
C SER A 77 -8.98 4.18 -11.72
N SER A 78 -9.13 3.25 -12.67
CA SER A 78 -8.40 3.29 -13.95
C SER A 78 -8.72 4.52 -14.82
N ALA A 79 -9.90 5.14 -14.62
CA ALA A 79 -10.24 6.42 -15.24
C ALA A 79 -9.27 7.55 -14.85
N GLY A 80 -8.59 7.44 -13.71
CA GLY A 80 -7.57 8.39 -13.24
C GLY A 80 -6.17 8.13 -13.80
N ASN A 81 -5.95 7.15 -14.67
CA ASN A 81 -4.61 6.82 -15.17
C ASN A 81 -3.92 8.04 -15.82
N GLY A 82 -2.70 8.33 -15.38
CA GLY A 82 -1.91 9.48 -15.84
C GLY A 82 -2.33 10.84 -15.27
N LEU A 83 -3.42 10.91 -14.49
CA LEU A 83 -3.98 12.13 -13.93
C LEU A 83 -4.03 12.10 -12.41
N ALA A 84 -4.62 11.05 -11.84
CA ALA A 84 -4.81 10.87 -10.42
C ALA A 84 -3.52 10.45 -9.71
N LYS A 85 -3.45 10.80 -8.42
CA LYS A 85 -2.39 10.48 -7.48
C LYS A 85 -3.04 10.06 -6.16
N ASN A 86 -2.34 9.26 -5.37
CA ASN A 86 -2.80 8.84 -4.03
C ASN A 86 -4.17 8.15 -4.07
N THR A 87 -4.33 7.21 -5.00
CA THR A 87 -5.52 6.35 -5.13
C THR A 87 -5.27 5.01 -4.47
N ASP A 88 -4.83 5.03 -3.21
CA ASP A 88 -4.43 3.83 -2.47
C ASP A 88 -5.61 2.83 -2.39
N GLY A 89 -5.31 1.55 -2.62
CA GLY A 89 -6.30 0.48 -2.60
C GLY A 89 -6.80 0.21 -1.19
N PHE A 90 -5.87 -0.11 -0.28
CA PHE A 90 -6.17 -0.35 1.12
C PHE A 90 -5.12 0.30 2.03
N ASP A 91 -5.56 1.22 2.88
CA ASP A 91 -4.74 1.84 3.92
C ASP A 91 -4.98 1.19 5.28
N LEU A 92 -3.90 0.77 5.95
CA LEU A 92 -3.95 0.20 7.30
C LEU A 92 -3.13 1.02 8.29
N THR A 93 -3.81 1.55 9.30
CA THR A 93 -3.24 2.31 10.41
C THR A 93 -3.92 1.90 11.72
N LYS A 94 -3.14 1.35 12.66
CA LYS A 94 -3.58 0.84 13.97
C LYS A 94 -4.63 -0.27 13.88
N ASN A 95 -4.64 -1.04 12.80
CA ASN A 95 -5.52 -2.19 12.67
C ASN A 95 -4.95 -3.44 13.36
N ASP A 96 -5.80 -4.44 13.55
CA ASP A 96 -5.44 -5.74 14.11
C ASP A 96 -6.36 -6.83 13.52
N HIS A 97 -5.83 -8.01 13.21
CA HIS A 97 -6.57 -9.15 12.66
C HIS A 97 -7.35 -8.85 11.37
N ILE A 98 -6.68 -8.26 10.37
CA ILE A 98 -7.29 -7.90 9.09
C ILE A 98 -7.02 -8.97 8.02
N THR A 99 -8.07 -9.38 7.28
CA THR A 99 -7.95 -10.24 6.11
C THR A 99 -8.47 -9.53 4.85
N ILE A 100 -7.61 -9.38 3.83
CA ILE A 100 -7.94 -8.77 2.55
C ILE A 100 -7.66 -9.78 1.45
N THR A 101 -8.70 -10.34 0.82
CA THR A 101 -8.52 -11.46 -0.12
C THR A 101 -9.38 -11.45 -1.38
N GLY A 102 -8.81 -11.87 -2.50
CA GLY A 102 -9.57 -12.07 -3.74
C GLY A 102 -10.08 -10.77 -4.39
N ASN A 103 -9.51 -9.62 -4.05
CA ASN A 103 -9.91 -8.32 -4.58
C ASN A 103 -9.20 -8.01 -5.91
N LYS A 104 -9.80 -7.12 -6.70
CA LYS A 104 -9.20 -6.52 -7.90
C LYS A 104 -9.03 -5.04 -7.68
N ILE A 105 -7.80 -4.54 -7.80
CA ILE A 105 -7.44 -3.17 -7.45
C ILE A 105 -6.71 -2.58 -8.66
N TYR A 106 -7.35 -1.59 -9.29
CA TYR A 106 -6.81 -0.82 -10.41
C TYR A 106 -6.64 0.62 -9.95
N ASN A 107 -5.40 1.06 -9.79
CA ASN A 107 -5.12 2.36 -9.20
C ASN A 107 -3.78 2.96 -9.67
N GLN A 108 -3.38 4.07 -9.06
CA GLN A 108 -2.18 4.84 -9.38
C GLN A 108 -1.25 5.00 -8.16
N ASP A 109 -1.56 4.34 -7.04
CA ASP A 109 -0.73 4.34 -5.83
C ASP A 109 -0.70 2.94 -5.18
N ASP A 110 -0.37 2.84 -3.89
CA ASP A 110 -0.19 1.56 -3.21
C ASP A 110 -1.44 0.68 -3.29
N CYS A 111 -1.28 -0.59 -3.66
CA CYS A 111 -2.35 -1.58 -3.62
C CYS A 111 -2.73 -1.93 -2.17
N LEU A 112 -1.70 -1.98 -1.32
CA LEU A 112 -1.77 -1.99 0.13
C LEU A 112 -0.73 -0.99 0.63
N ALA A 113 -1.14 -0.05 1.48
CA ALA A 113 -0.27 0.83 2.22
C ALA A 113 -0.46 0.58 3.72
N MET A 114 0.47 -0.15 4.33
CA MET A 114 0.36 -0.57 5.72
C MET A 114 1.29 0.29 6.60
N GLN A 115 0.78 1.41 7.12
CA GLN A 115 1.56 2.27 8.02
C GLN A 115 1.67 1.67 9.43
N SER A 116 0.63 0.96 9.90
CA SER A 116 0.69 0.11 11.10
C SER A 116 -0.48 -0.86 11.14
N SER A 117 -0.21 -2.14 11.45
CA SER A 117 -1.23 -3.14 11.74
C SER A 117 -0.60 -4.45 12.23
N THR A 118 -1.36 -5.24 12.99
CA THR A 118 -0.95 -6.57 13.47
C THR A 118 -1.81 -7.68 12.89
N SER A 119 -1.25 -8.89 12.75
CA SER A 119 -1.96 -10.10 12.32
C SER A 119 -2.75 -9.91 11.01
N THR A 120 -2.08 -9.44 9.95
CA THR A 120 -2.72 -9.09 8.68
C THR A 120 -2.46 -10.13 7.60
N VAL A 121 -3.49 -10.50 6.83
CA VAL A 121 -3.39 -11.37 5.66
C VAL A 121 -3.84 -10.60 4.43
N PHE A 122 -2.99 -10.50 3.41
CA PHE A 122 -3.28 -9.91 2.11
C PHE A 122 -3.04 -10.94 1.02
N SER A 123 -4.11 -11.59 0.53
CA SER A 123 -3.95 -12.79 -0.31
C SER A 123 -4.80 -12.83 -1.57
N ASN A 124 -4.31 -13.49 -2.62
CA ASN A 124 -5.05 -13.75 -3.85
C ASN A 124 -5.64 -12.49 -4.53
N ASN A 125 -5.06 -11.32 -4.28
CA ASN A 125 -5.52 -10.06 -4.88
C ASN A 125 -4.83 -9.83 -6.23
N LEU A 126 -5.52 -9.09 -7.10
CA LEU A 126 -4.95 -8.50 -8.31
C LEU A 126 -4.67 -7.02 -8.03
N CYS A 127 -3.40 -6.64 -8.09
CA CYS A 127 -2.93 -5.26 -8.03
C CYS A 127 -2.47 -4.82 -9.41
N CYS A 128 -3.04 -3.74 -9.95
CA CYS A 128 -2.73 -3.28 -11.31
C CYS A 128 -2.54 -1.75 -11.37
N GLY A 129 -1.44 -1.30 -11.98
CA GLY A 129 -1.21 0.11 -12.29
C GLY A 129 -0.47 0.91 -11.21
N GLY A 130 -0.62 0.53 -9.95
CA GLY A 130 -0.16 1.31 -8.80
C GLY A 130 1.30 1.11 -8.37
N HIS A 131 1.56 1.30 -7.08
CA HIS A 131 2.89 1.24 -6.47
C HIS A 131 3.24 -0.11 -5.81
N GLY A 132 2.36 -1.11 -5.92
CA GLY A 132 2.59 -2.46 -5.38
C GLY A 132 2.05 -2.66 -3.97
N VAL A 133 2.59 -3.68 -3.27
CA VAL A 133 2.19 -4.03 -1.89
C VAL A 133 3.24 -3.50 -0.91
N SER A 134 2.86 -2.49 -0.14
CA SER A 134 3.79 -1.67 0.65
C SER A 134 3.53 -1.74 2.15
N ILE A 135 4.61 -1.99 2.91
CA ILE A 135 4.69 -1.55 4.31
C ILE A 135 5.21 -0.11 4.31
N GLY A 136 4.49 0.75 5.01
CA GLY A 136 4.86 2.13 5.29
C GLY A 136 4.24 3.18 4.37
N SER A 137 4.67 4.45 4.44
CA SER A 137 5.86 4.88 5.16
C SER A 137 5.68 4.74 6.67
N LEU A 138 6.51 3.92 7.31
CA LEU A 138 6.38 3.59 8.73
C LEU A 138 7.45 4.32 9.56
N GLY A 139 7.04 4.88 10.70
CA GLY A 139 7.92 5.51 11.66
C GLY A 139 7.17 6.49 12.57
N GLY A 140 7.51 6.48 13.86
CA GLY A 140 6.99 7.39 14.89
C GLY A 140 8.05 7.78 15.90
N ASN A 141 7.66 8.58 16.91
CA ASN A 141 8.56 9.04 17.97
C ASN A 141 8.93 7.93 18.97
N ALA A 142 8.11 6.88 19.04
CA ALA A 142 8.30 5.69 19.86
C ALA A 142 7.88 4.43 19.08
N VAL A 143 8.23 3.27 19.62
CA VAL A 143 7.67 1.99 19.17
C VAL A 143 6.35 1.79 19.91
N ASP A 144 5.23 1.91 19.20
CA ASP A 144 3.87 1.75 19.71
C ASP A 144 2.94 1.23 18.60
N GLN A 145 1.64 1.14 18.87
CA GLN A 145 0.65 0.63 17.92
C GLN A 145 0.62 1.39 16.58
N SER A 146 1.00 2.67 16.55
CA SER A 146 1.01 3.50 15.34
C SER A 146 2.27 3.35 14.48
N SER A 147 3.30 2.72 15.03
CA SER A 147 4.61 2.53 14.40
C SER A 147 5.03 1.06 14.36
N THR A 148 4.06 0.15 14.46
CA THR A 148 4.29 -1.30 14.48
C THR A 148 3.53 -1.98 13.34
N VAL A 149 4.27 -2.79 12.58
CA VAL A 149 3.75 -3.83 11.70
C VAL A 149 4.29 -5.16 12.20
N GLN A 150 3.38 -6.08 12.55
CA GLN A 150 3.78 -7.40 13.03
C GLN A 150 2.84 -8.49 12.51
N GLY A 151 3.40 -9.56 11.94
CA GLY A 151 2.60 -10.69 11.48
C GLY A 151 1.83 -10.39 10.19
N LEU A 152 2.49 -9.82 9.18
CA LEU A 152 1.93 -9.63 7.85
C LEU A 152 2.20 -10.86 6.98
N THR A 153 1.17 -11.42 6.35
CA THR A 153 1.29 -12.43 5.30
C THR A 153 0.71 -11.91 3.98
N VAL A 154 1.55 -11.72 2.99
CA VAL A 154 1.20 -11.34 1.61
C VAL A 154 1.37 -12.56 0.72
N GLN A 155 0.27 -13.16 0.26
CA GLN A 155 0.33 -14.48 -0.38
C GLN A 155 -0.47 -14.61 -1.67
N GLY A 156 0.13 -15.21 -2.70
CA GLY A 156 -0.62 -15.61 -3.91
C GLY A 156 -1.18 -14.45 -4.74
N ASN A 157 -0.69 -13.23 -4.53
CA ASN A 157 -1.17 -12.06 -5.24
C ASN A 157 -0.56 -12.00 -6.66
N THR A 158 -1.29 -11.40 -7.59
CA THR A 158 -0.73 -10.96 -8.87
C THR A 158 -0.55 -9.45 -8.85
N ILE A 159 0.68 -8.98 -9.03
CA ILE A 159 1.04 -7.57 -9.06
C ILE A 159 1.54 -7.26 -10.47
N GLN A 160 0.85 -6.36 -11.18
CA GLN A 160 1.11 -6.13 -12.59
C GLN A 160 1.09 -4.67 -12.99
N ASN A 161 1.93 -4.31 -13.98
CA ASN A 161 2.01 -2.95 -14.51
C ASN A 161 2.18 -1.91 -13.38
N SER A 162 2.99 -2.24 -12.37
CA SER A 162 3.15 -1.45 -11.17
C SER A 162 4.61 -1.02 -10.99
N ASP A 163 4.82 0.08 -10.27
CA ASP A 163 6.17 0.55 -9.99
C ASP A 163 6.96 -0.45 -9.15
N ASN A 164 6.30 -1.12 -8.21
CA ASN A 164 6.95 -2.09 -7.34
C ASN A 164 6.12 -3.36 -7.22
N GLY A 165 6.78 -4.49 -6.99
CA GLY A 165 6.16 -5.71 -6.52
C GLY A 165 5.89 -5.58 -5.03
N ILE A 166 6.89 -5.95 -4.23
CA ILE A 166 6.84 -5.87 -2.76
C ILE A 166 7.73 -4.74 -2.26
N ARG A 167 7.24 -3.97 -1.27
CA ARG A 167 7.93 -2.77 -0.80
C ARG A 167 7.88 -2.62 0.72
N ILE A 168 9.00 -2.22 1.34
CA ILE A 168 9.06 -1.72 2.70
C ILE A 168 9.75 -0.35 2.67
N LYS A 169 9.10 0.68 3.21
CA LYS A 169 9.63 2.06 3.32
C LYS A 169 9.53 2.56 4.76
N THR A 170 10.66 2.81 5.42
CA THR A 170 10.70 3.35 6.79
C THR A 170 11.31 4.75 6.85
N ILE A 171 10.79 5.58 7.75
CA ILE A 171 11.07 7.02 7.78
C ILE A 171 12.39 7.29 8.51
N VAL A 172 13.23 8.15 7.93
CA VAL A 172 14.51 8.61 8.50
C VAL A 172 14.34 9.21 9.89
N GLY A 173 15.25 8.87 10.81
CA GLY A 173 15.26 9.40 12.18
C GLY A 173 14.12 8.93 13.10
N LEU A 174 13.11 8.22 12.57
CA LEU A 174 11.98 7.72 13.35
C LEU A 174 12.18 6.27 13.79
N LYS A 175 11.45 5.90 14.85
CA LYS A 175 11.45 4.57 15.47
C LYS A 175 10.20 3.79 15.07
N GLY A 176 10.24 2.48 15.26
CA GLY A 176 9.12 1.58 14.98
C GLY A 176 9.57 0.14 14.91
N LEU A 177 8.65 -0.75 14.56
CA LEU A 177 8.89 -2.17 14.40
C LEU A 177 8.19 -2.69 13.14
N VAL A 178 8.93 -3.45 12.34
CA VAL A 178 8.42 -4.31 11.28
C VAL A 178 8.95 -5.71 11.60
N SER A 179 8.06 -6.64 11.95
CA SER A 179 8.47 -7.99 12.36
C SER A 179 7.56 -9.09 11.81
N ASN A 180 8.11 -10.28 11.59
CA ASN A 180 7.37 -11.46 11.13
C ASN A 180 6.53 -11.16 9.87
N VAL A 181 7.21 -10.74 8.80
CA VAL A 181 6.59 -10.39 7.52
C VAL A 181 6.90 -11.48 6.51
N LYS A 182 5.88 -11.95 5.80
CA LYS A 182 6.00 -13.02 4.80
C LYS A 182 5.40 -12.59 3.48
N TYR A 183 6.19 -12.60 2.42
CA TYR A 183 5.75 -12.47 1.04
C TYR A 183 5.93 -13.84 0.35
N VAL A 184 4.83 -14.55 0.11
CA VAL A 184 4.83 -15.96 -0.30
C VAL A 184 4.09 -16.15 -1.63
N ASP A 185 4.71 -16.80 -2.59
CA ASP A 185 4.09 -17.22 -3.86
C ASP A 185 3.40 -16.10 -4.64
N ASN A 186 3.95 -14.88 -4.58
CA ASN A 186 3.42 -13.74 -5.34
C ASN A 186 3.97 -13.77 -6.78
N LYS A 187 3.14 -13.35 -7.73
CA LYS A 187 3.47 -13.28 -9.16
C LYS A 187 3.56 -11.83 -9.62
N LEU A 188 4.66 -11.49 -10.27
CA LEU A 188 4.93 -10.17 -10.84
C LEU A 188 4.75 -10.19 -12.36
N GLN A 189 4.16 -9.15 -12.93
CA GLN A 189 4.06 -9.01 -14.38
C GLN A 189 4.34 -7.57 -14.79
N ASN A 190 5.44 -7.35 -15.52
CA ASN A 190 5.80 -6.01 -15.99
C ASN A 190 5.85 -4.97 -14.85
N VAL A 191 6.55 -5.33 -13.76
CA VAL A 191 6.78 -4.38 -12.66
C VAL A 191 8.14 -3.69 -12.80
N LYS A 192 8.28 -2.44 -12.35
CA LYS A 192 9.57 -1.75 -12.46
C LYS A 192 10.59 -2.31 -11.46
N ASN A 193 10.25 -2.45 -10.18
CA ASN A 193 11.13 -3.03 -9.16
C ASN A 193 10.46 -4.24 -8.50
N ALA A 194 11.04 -5.43 -8.56
CA ALA A 194 10.44 -6.61 -7.93
C ALA A 194 10.43 -6.51 -6.40
N ILE A 195 11.57 -6.13 -5.80
CA ILE A 195 11.75 -6.03 -4.36
C ILE A 195 12.32 -4.66 -4.01
N VAL A 196 11.65 -3.91 -3.15
CA VAL A 196 12.11 -2.59 -2.68
C VAL A 196 12.16 -2.55 -1.16
N MET A 197 13.34 -2.31 -0.57
CA MET A 197 13.52 -2.23 0.88
C MET A 197 14.34 -1.00 1.25
N HIS A 198 13.68 0.02 1.76
CA HIS A 198 14.29 1.31 2.03
C HIS A 198 14.06 1.75 3.47
N SER A 199 15.14 2.11 4.15
CA SER A 199 15.09 2.69 5.50
C SER A 199 15.60 4.15 5.50
N ASP A 200 15.39 4.84 4.39
CA ASP A 200 15.88 6.18 4.09
C ASP A 200 14.78 7.12 3.53
N TYR A 201 13.50 6.76 3.74
CA TYR A 201 12.36 7.54 3.24
C TYR A 201 12.18 8.83 4.03
N SER A 202 11.96 9.95 3.34
CA SER A 202 11.64 11.25 3.93
C SER A 202 10.26 11.72 3.50
N LYS A 203 9.37 11.94 4.46
CA LYS A 203 8.05 12.55 4.21
C LYS A 203 8.19 13.97 3.65
N ALA A 204 9.16 14.74 4.14
CA ALA A 204 9.40 16.10 3.67
C ALA A 204 9.86 16.14 2.20
N LYS A 205 10.62 15.14 1.76
CA LYS A 205 11.05 15.01 0.35
C LYS A 205 10.00 14.32 -0.52
N GLY A 206 9.11 13.51 0.07
CA GLY A 206 8.26 12.59 -0.67
C GLY A 206 9.05 11.47 -1.36
N GLY A 207 10.18 11.03 -0.77
CA GLY A 207 11.04 10.05 -1.42
C GLY A 207 12.29 9.66 -0.64
N TYR A 208 13.16 8.89 -1.27
CA TYR A 208 14.38 8.34 -0.68
C TYR A 208 15.51 9.36 -0.61
N THR A 209 16.22 9.39 0.51
CA THR A 209 17.31 10.35 0.76
C THR A 209 18.68 9.84 0.31
N GLY A 210 18.84 8.53 0.13
CA GLY A 210 20.12 7.85 -0.09
C GLY A 210 20.87 7.55 1.22
N SER A 211 20.38 8.03 2.37
CA SER A 211 21.01 7.91 3.67
C SER A 211 20.11 7.13 4.64
N PRO A 212 20.32 5.81 4.80
CA PRO A 212 19.44 4.98 5.61
C PRO A 212 19.65 5.23 7.11
N THR A 213 18.94 6.21 7.64
CA THR A 213 19.02 6.64 9.06
C THR A 213 17.75 6.37 9.85
N SER A 214 16.78 5.65 9.28
CA SER A 214 15.63 5.17 10.05
C SER A 214 16.10 4.30 11.22
N ALA A 215 15.44 4.47 12.37
CA ALA A 215 15.64 3.68 13.58
C ALA A 215 14.51 2.65 13.79
N VAL A 216 13.73 2.37 12.74
CA VAL A 216 12.72 1.30 12.72
C VAL A 216 13.43 -0.04 12.62
N THR A 217 13.21 -0.94 13.58
CA THR A 217 13.67 -2.33 13.49
C THR A 217 12.88 -3.08 12.42
N ILE A 218 13.56 -3.74 11.49
CA ILE A 218 12.96 -4.56 10.43
C ILE A 218 13.54 -5.98 10.52
N GLU A 219 12.82 -6.88 11.18
CA GLU A 219 13.30 -8.22 11.49
C GLU A 219 12.38 -9.32 10.97
N GLY A 220 12.96 -10.48 10.60
CA GLY A 220 12.15 -11.64 10.22
C GLY A 220 11.30 -11.42 8.97
N VAL A 221 11.89 -10.87 7.91
CA VAL A 221 11.25 -10.72 6.60
C VAL A 221 11.56 -11.96 5.76
N THR A 222 10.52 -12.66 5.31
CA THR A 222 10.65 -13.82 4.41
C THR A 222 10.04 -13.48 3.05
N ILE A 223 10.81 -13.68 1.98
CA ILE A 223 10.33 -13.60 0.61
C ILE A 223 10.59 -14.96 -0.04
N SER A 224 9.52 -15.68 -0.36
CA SER A 224 9.60 -17.04 -0.89
C SER A 224 8.69 -17.23 -2.10
N GLY A 225 9.20 -17.89 -3.15
CA GLY A 225 8.38 -18.24 -4.31
C GLY A 225 7.96 -17.04 -5.16
N LEU A 226 8.72 -15.94 -5.13
CA LEU A 226 8.45 -14.77 -5.96
C LEU A 226 8.77 -15.08 -7.43
N THR A 227 7.79 -14.96 -8.32
CA THR A 227 7.94 -15.32 -9.74
C THR A 227 7.53 -14.19 -10.68
N GLY A 228 7.93 -14.28 -11.96
CA GLY A 228 7.38 -13.44 -13.02
C GLY A 228 8.40 -12.51 -13.68
N SER A 229 8.03 -11.27 -14.01
CA SER A 229 8.91 -10.32 -14.72
C SER A 229 9.01 -8.96 -14.06
N ALA A 230 10.21 -8.38 -14.10
CA ALA A 230 10.48 -7.03 -13.63
C ALA A 230 11.55 -6.33 -14.47
N THR A 231 11.71 -5.01 -14.32
CA THR A 231 12.90 -4.31 -14.83
C THR A 231 14.08 -4.53 -13.88
N ASN A 232 13.95 -4.12 -12.62
CA ASN A 232 14.95 -4.32 -11.58
C ASN A 232 14.53 -5.44 -10.63
N LEU A 233 15.46 -6.35 -10.33
CA LEU A 233 15.20 -7.40 -9.34
C LEU A 233 15.13 -6.83 -7.92
N TYR A 234 16.05 -5.96 -7.53
CA TYR A 234 16.02 -5.34 -6.21
C TYR A 234 16.49 -3.87 -6.18
N ASP A 235 15.86 -3.07 -5.34
CA ASP A 235 16.31 -1.73 -4.92
C ASP A 235 16.28 -1.65 -3.39
N ILE A 236 17.44 -1.89 -2.77
CA ILE A 236 17.59 -2.06 -1.33
C ILE A 236 18.63 -1.08 -0.79
N VAL A 237 18.18 -0.18 0.09
CA VAL A 237 19.01 0.75 0.85
C VAL A 237 18.56 0.72 2.31
N ALA A 238 19.18 -0.17 3.07
CA ALA A 238 18.81 -0.45 4.46
C ALA A 238 19.89 0.01 5.45
N ASN A 239 19.45 0.36 6.66
CA ASN A 239 20.32 0.65 7.78
C ASN A 239 20.74 -0.69 8.42
N PRO A 240 22.02 -1.10 8.30
CA PRO A 240 22.46 -2.42 8.76
C PRO A 240 22.31 -2.62 10.27
N LYS A 241 22.12 -1.55 11.05
CA LYS A 241 21.95 -1.62 12.51
C LYS A 241 20.55 -2.04 12.95
N VAL A 242 19.57 -1.98 12.06
CA VAL A 242 18.14 -2.20 12.39
C VAL A 242 17.50 -3.33 11.60
N VAL A 243 18.25 -3.97 10.70
CA VAL A 243 17.75 -5.10 9.91
C VAL A 243 18.32 -6.43 10.41
N SER A 244 17.52 -7.50 10.41
CA SER A 244 17.96 -8.84 10.80
C SER A 244 17.01 -9.94 10.31
N GLY A 245 17.52 -11.17 10.16
CA GLY A 245 16.68 -12.34 9.89
C GLY A 245 15.90 -12.30 8.57
N TRP A 246 16.47 -11.71 7.51
CA TRP A 246 15.85 -11.70 6.18
C TRP A 246 16.16 -12.99 5.43
N THR A 247 15.14 -13.60 4.85
CA THR A 247 15.25 -14.87 4.09
C THR A 247 14.66 -14.70 2.70
N PHE A 248 15.44 -15.06 1.68
CA PHE A 248 15.02 -15.06 0.29
C PHE A 248 15.13 -16.48 -0.26
N SER A 249 14.08 -17.00 -0.90
CA SER A 249 14.11 -18.34 -1.47
C SER A 249 13.16 -18.47 -2.67
N GLY A 250 13.53 -19.29 -3.65
CA GLY A 250 12.67 -19.52 -4.82
C GLY A 250 12.35 -18.25 -5.62
N ILE A 251 13.28 -17.30 -5.68
CA ILE A 251 13.12 -16.07 -6.47
C ILE A 251 13.37 -16.41 -7.94
N LYS A 252 12.29 -16.49 -8.72
CA LYS A 252 12.29 -16.81 -10.16
C LYS A 252 11.69 -15.67 -10.96
N VAL A 253 12.28 -14.48 -10.79
CA VAL A 253 11.88 -13.25 -11.51
C VAL A 253 12.84 -13.02 -12.66
N SER A 254 12.31 -12.98 -13.88
CA SER A 254 13.04 -12.54 -15.07
C SER A 254 13.18 -11.01 -15.03
N ALA A 255 14.32 -10.54 -14.53
CA ALA A 255 14.65 -9.12 -14.46
C ALA A 255 15.65 -8.71 -15.55
N SER A 256 15.49 -7.52 -16.14
CA SER A 256 16.48 -6.98 -17.09
C SER A 256 17.73 -6.40 -16.41
N GLN A 257 17.60 -6.07 -15.12
CA GLN A 257 18.66 -5.57 -14.27
C GLN A 257 18.58 -6.22 -12.89
N THR A 258 19.74 -6.51 -12.31
CA THR A 258 19.82 -7.01 -10.93
C THR A 258 19.46 -5.91 -9.92
N GLY A 259 19.88 -4.66 -10.17
CA GLY A 259 19.63 -3.53 -9.28
C GLY A 259 20.65 -3.39 -8.14
N LYS A 260 20.30 -2.64 -7.08
CA LYS A 260 21.22 -2.25 -5.99
C LYS A 260 20.77 -2.85 -4.67
N ALA A 261 21.70 -3.41 -3.90
CA ALA A 261 21.44 -3.81 -2.52
C ALA A 261 22.57 -3.40 -1.57
N VAL A 262 22.22 -2.61 -0.55
CA VAL A 262 23.14 -2.08 0.45
C VAL A 262 22.53 -2.18 1.84
N GLY A 263 23.34 -2.64 2.81
CA GLY A 263 23.00 -2.63 4.24
C GLY A 263 22.05 -3.74 4.71
N GLN A 264 21.73 -4.71 3.86
CA GLN A 264 20.98 -5.92 4.24
C GLN A 264 21.86 -6.95 4.98
N THR A 265 21.25 -7.81 5.80
CA THR A 265 21.98 -8.79 6.63
C THR A 265 22.39 -10.07 5.92
N ASN A 266 21.68 -10.46 4.86
CA ASN A 266 21.99 -11.61 4.02
C ASN A 266 22.03 -11.19 2.56
N SER A 267 22.92 -11.78 1.77
CA SER A 267 22.87 -11.63 0.31
C SER A 267 21.53 -12.17 -0.20
N VAL A 268 20.87 -11.45 -1.10
CA VAL A 268 19.73 -11.99 -1.85
C VAL A 268 20.28 -13.12 -2.71
N SER A 269 20.12 -14.36 -2.25
CA SER A 269 20.46 -15.55 -3.03
C SER A 269 19.39 -15.72 -4.12
N VAL A 270 19.70 -15.26 -5.32
CA VAL A 270 18.90 -15.45 -6.54
C VAL A 270 19.39 -16.68 -7.27
#